data_AF-A0A6A4HJ58-F1
#
_entry.id   AF-A0A6A4HJ58-F1
#
_cell.length_a   1.000
_cell.length_b   1.000
_cell.length_c   1.000
_cell.angle_alpha   90.00
_cell.angle_beta   90.00
_cell.angle_gamma   90.00
#
_symmetry.space_group_name_H-M   'P 1'
#
loop_
_entity.id
_entity.type
_entity.pdbx_description
1 polymer ?
#
loop_
_entity_poly.entity_id
_entity_poly.type
_entity_poly.pdbx_seq_one_letter_code
_entity_poly.pdbx_strand_id
1 'polypeptide(L)'
;MAYTENSVVVSPDDNAMDVDTSHNEQEMLPKDVRILYHLHIIDIFVGLLRELVEADQRDEQWRKSAERVSASMHAPSAVASIHALNRDADVDVLLGWVQDSPSGHVLLEAEHPRLDYFLAKPYQKNKGSRPGNEWSRQDWLVSLRKLRTLGQAWGKRGEATFFLVFRVVVRNLLAALYILTTCFKNMKTSSC
;
A
#
# COMPACT_ATOMS: atom_id res chain seq x y z
N MET A 1 -80.84 12.60 -16.55
CA MET A 1 -79.80 13.52 -17.07
C MET A 1 -78.50 12.75 -17.13
N ALA A 2 -78.01 12.53 -18.34
CA ALA A 2 -76.78 11.80 -18.64
C ALA A 2 -75.62 12.78 -18.73
N TYR A 3 -74.49 12.47 -18.10
CA TYR A 3 -73.18 13.03 -18.47
C TYR A 3 -72.11 11.94 -18.35
N THR A 4 -71.22 12.01 -19.34
CA THR A 4 -70.32 11.01 -19.90
C THR A 4 -69.03 10.80 -19.11
N GLU A 5 -68.48 9.58 -19.24
CA GLU A 5 -67.09 9.22 -18.97
C GLU A 5 -66.11 10.20 -19.63
N ASN A 6 -65.12 10.67 -18.88
CA ASN A 6 -63.84 11.10 -19.45
C ASN A 6 -62.73 10.25 -18.80
N SER A 7 -62.41 9.16 -19.49
CA SER A 7 -61.20 8.36 -19.28
C SER A 7 -59.99 9.23 -19.65
N VAL A 8 -59.18 9.60 -18.66
CA VAL A 8 -57.89 10.25 -18.87
C VAL A 8 -56.89 9.16 -19.21
N VAL A 9 -56.58 9.04 -20.50
CA VAL A 9 -55.44 8.27 -21.01
C VAL A 9 -54.17 8.99 -20.56
N VAL A 10 -53.51 8.46 -19.53
CA VAL A 10 -52.13 8.85 -19.18
C VAL A 10 -51.22 8.13 -20.17
N SER A 11 -50.73 8.87 -21.16
CA SER A 11 -49.66 8.40 -22.04
C SER A 11 -48.43 8.02 -21.19
N PRO A 12 -47.80 6.85 -21.43
CA PRO A 12 -46.47 6.58 -20.90
C PRO A 12 -45.50 7.52 -21.63
N ASP A 13 -45.03 8.54 -20.91
CA ASP A 13 -44.06 9.51 -21.40
C ASP A 13 -42.71 8.80 -21.55
N ASP A 14 -42.47 8.38 -22.79
CA ASP A 14 -41.32 7.63 -23.31
C ASP A 14 -40.08 8.54 -23.44
N ASN A 15 -39.79 9.31 -22.38
CA ASN A 15 -38.66 10.24 -22.28
C ASN A 15 -37.51 9.64 -21.44
N ALA A 16 -37.29 8.33 -21.55
CA ALA A 16 -36.01 7.75 -21.20
C ALA A 16 -35.01 8.13 -22.30
N MET A 17 -34.48 9.35 -22.22
CA MET A 17 -33.29 9.72 -22.97
C MET A 17 -32.20 8.75 -22.54
N ASP A 18 -31.85 7.81 -23.41
CA ASP A 18 -30.64 7.00 -23.34
C ASP A 18 -29.50 8.03 -23.32
N VAL A 19 -29.08 8.41 -22.11
CA VAL A 19 -27.84 9.13 -21.94
C VAL A 19 -26.83 8.10 -22.40
N ASP A 20 -26.34 8.26 -23.64
CA ASP A 20 -25.08 7.70 -24.07
C ASP A 20 -24.16 7.95 -22.88
N THR A 21 -23.94 6.91 -22.07
CA THR A 21 -22.92 6.88 -21.04
C THR A 21 -21.68 7.03 -21.86
N SER A 22 -21.35 8.31 -22.11
CA SER A 22 -20.23 8.78 -22.88
C SER A 22 -19.13 7.88 -22.42
N HIS A 23 -18.64 7.08 -23.38
CA HIS A 23 -17.48 6.24 -23.21
C HIS A 23 -16.64 6.92 -22.16
N ASN A 24 -16.39 6.22 -21.05
CA ASN A 24 -15.34 6.59 -20.14
C ASN A 24 -14.07 6.54 -21.00
N GLU A 25 -13.87 7.60 -21.78
CA GLU A 25 -12.64 8.26 -22.06
C GLU A 25 -12.12 8.62 -20.66
N GLN A 26 -11.73 7.59 -19.91
CA GLN A 26 -10.36 7.52 -19.44
C GLN A 26 -9.50 7.71 -20.68
N GLU A 27 -9.52 8.95 -21.18
CA GLU A 27 -8.53 9.59 -21.97
C GLU A 27 -7.25 9.02 -21.40
N MET A 28 -6.58 8.21 -22.22
CA MET A 28 -5.29 7.62 -21.91
C MET A 28 -4.30 8.79 -21.83
N LEU A 29 -4.52 9.72 -20.91
CA LEU A 29 -3.56 10.67 -20.42
C LEU A 29 -2.36 9.80 -20.07
N PRO A 30 -1.21 10.02 -20.74
CA PRO A 30 -0.01 9.26 -20.43
C PRO A 30 0.22 9.41 -18.94
N LYS A 31 -0.03 8.33 -18.19
CA LYS A 31 0.08 8.33 -16.73
C LYS A 31 1.50 8.79 -16.44
N ASP A 32 1.62 9.92 -15.76
CA ASP A 32 2.92 10.47 -15.38
C ASP A 32 3.76 9.33 -14.81
N VAL A 33 4.96 9.15 -15.36
CA VAL A 33 5.89 8.07 -15.01
C VAL A 33 6.12 8.03 -13.50
N ARG A 34 6.07 9.19 -12.82
CA ARG A 34 6.17 9.29 -11.35
C ARG A 34 5.02 8.61 -10.62
N ILE A 35 3.80 8.69 -11.14
CA ILE A 35 2.63 8.02 -10.56
C ILE A 35 2.80 6.51 -10.68
N LEU A 36 3.20 6.01 -11.85
CA LEU A 36 3.44 4.58 -12.07
C LEU A 36 4.55 4.05 -11.16
N TYR A 37 5.65 4.78 -11.04
CA TYR A 37 6.72 4.40 -10.10
C TYR A 37 6.25 4.41 -8.65
N HIS A 38 5.44 5.39 -8.24
CA HIS A 38 4.90 5.44 -6.89
C HIS A 38 4.02 4.24 -6.58
N LEU A 39 3.11 3.89 -7.50
CA LEU A 39 2.27 2.69 -7.37
C LEU A 39 3.11 1.42 -7.27
N HIS A 40 4.15 1.29 -8.09
CA HIS A 40 5.03 0.13 -8.05
C HIS A 40 5.79 0.01 -6.73
N ILE A 41 6.26 1.15 -6.20
CA ILE A 41 6.91 1.22 -4.89
C ILE A 41 5.92 0.80 -3.80
N ILE A 42 4.69 1.32 -3.82
CA ILE A 42 3.64 0.92 -2.88
C ILE A 42 3.44 -0.59 -2.93
N ASP A 43 3.18 -1.16 -4.10
CA ASP A 43 2.88 -2.60 -4.24
C ASP A 43 4.04 -3.47 -3.73
N ILE A 44 5.28 -3.13 -4.08
CA ILE A 44 6.45 -3.89 -3.62
C ILE A 44 6.63 -3.78 -2.10
N PHE A 45 6.66 -2.56 -1.55
CA PHE A 45 6.96 -2.39 -0.13
C PHE A 45 5.82 -2.87 0.76
N VAL A 46 4.56 -2.70 0.36
CA VAL A 46 3.42 -3.26 1.10
C VAL A 46 3.45 -4.79 1.05
N GLY A 47 3.77 -5.38 -0.11
CA GLY A 47 3.95 -6.83 -0.23
C GLY A 47 5.06 -7.35 0.69
N LEU A 48 6.21 -6.69 0.69
CA LEU A 48 7.33 -7.02 1.57
C LEU A 48 6.99 -6.85 3.06
N LEU A 49 6.27 -5.78 3.43
CA LEU A 49 5.81 -5.59 4.80
C LEU A 49 4.86 -6.71 5.25
N ARG A 50 3.95 -7.17 4.38
CA ARG A 50 3.06 -8.29 4.69
C ARG A 50 3.85 -9.58 4.91
N GLU A 51 4.74 -9.92 3.99
CA GLU A 51 5.58 -11.13 4.11
C GLU A 51 6.41 -11.13 5.41
N LEU A 52 6.90 -9.95 5.79
CA LEU A 52 7.68 -9.74 7.00
C LEU A 52 6.85 -9.93 8.28
N VAL A 53 5.65 -9.33 8.31
CA VAL A 53 4.71 -9.51 9.42
C VAL A 53 4.31 -10.98 9.53
N GLU A 54 4.05 -11.65 8.41
CA GLU A 54 3.75 -13.09 8.40
C GLU A 54 4.92 -13.95 8.91
N ALA A 55 6.16 -13.60 8.56
CA ALA A 55 7.34 -14.31 9.04
C ALA A 55 7.50 -14.18 10.56
N ASP A 56 7.46 -12.98 11.10
CA ASP A 56 7.66 -12.77 12.53
C ASP A 56 6.45 -13.26 13.37
N GLN A 57 5.23 -13.31 12.80
CA GLN A 57 4.10 -14.03 13.40
C GLN A 57 4.33 -15.55 13.47
N ARG A 58 4.90 -16.16 12.42
CA ARG A 58 5.26 -17.58 12.43
C ARG A 58 6.28 -17.85 13.52
N ASP A 59 7.33 -17.05 13.62
CA ASP A 59 8.38 -17.21 14.63
C ASP A 59 7.83 -17.10 16.05
N GLU A 60 6.97 -16.11 16.31
CA GLU A 60 6.29 -15.96 17.59
C GLU A 60 5.42 -17.17 17.93
N GLN A 61 4.72 -17.74 16.94
CA GLN A 61 3.95 -18.96 17.11
C GLN A 61 4.83 -20.18 17.41
N TRP A 62 5.97 -20.31 16.72
CA TRP A 62 6.95 -21.38 17.00
C TRP A 62 7.51 -21.28 18.42
N ARG A 63 7.85 -20.07 18.88
CA ARG A 63 8.32 -19.82 20.26
C ARG A 63 7.26 -20.19 21.30
N LYS A 64 6.03 -19.73 21.13
CA LYS A 64 4.89 -20.08 22.01
C LYS A 64 4.63 -21.59 22.04
N SER A 65 4.79 -22.25 20.90
CA SER A 65 4.59 -23.70 20.80
C SER A 65 5.68 -24.45 21.56
N ALA A 66 6.95 -24.04 21.44
CA ALA A 66 8.07 -24.62 22.18
C ALA A 66 7.90 -24.46 23.71
N GLU A 67 7.43 -23.31 24.17
CA GLU A 67 7.18 -23.04 25.59
C GLU A 67 6.01 -23.86 26.15
N ARG A 68 4.98 -24.10 25.33
CA ARG A 68 3.81 -24.92 25.70
C ARG A 68 4.10 -26.43 25.75
N VAL A 69 5.20 -26.92 25.19
CA VAL A 69 5.58 -28.35 25.33
C VAL A 69 5.77 -28.73 26.81
N SER A 70 6.00 -27.77 27.71
CA SER A 70 6.04 -27.99 29.16
C SER A 70 4.67 -27.94 29.86
N ALA A 71 3.58 -27.58 29.17
CA ALA A 71 2.25 -27.38 29.77
C ALA A 71 1.14 -28.10 28.97
N SER A 72 0.74 -29.28 29.46
CA SER A 72 -0.49 -30.02 29.15
C SER A 72 -0.68 -30.52 27.70
N MET A 73 -0.45 -31.82 27.52
CA MET A 73 -0.68 -32.60 26.29
C MET A 73 -2.14 -32.72 25.82
N HIS A 74 -3.14 -32.21 26.56
CA HIS A 74 -4.56 -32.50 26.33
C HIS A 74 -5.44 -31.30 25.99
N ALA A 75 -4.88 -30.10 25.83
CA ALA A 75 -5.67 -28.95 25.37
C ALA A 75 -5.70 -28.89 23.83
N PRO A 76 -6.88 -28.92 23.18
CA PRO A 76 -6.99 -28.77 21.74
C PRO A 76 -6.48 -27.39 21.33
N SER A 77 -5.49 -27.36 20.44
CA SER A 77 -4.85 -26.11 20.03
C SER A 77 -5.78 -25.32 19.12
N ALA A 78 -6.37 -24.24 19.63
CA ALA A 78 -7.15 -23.27 18.85
C ALA A 78 -6.23 -22.43 17.93
N VAL A 79 -5.53 -23.09 17.01
CA VAL A 79 -4.49 -22.50 16.12
C VAL A 79 -5.09 -21.89 14.84
N ALA A 80 -6.39 -22.07 14.59
CA ALA A 80 -6.99 -21.73 13.30
C ALA A 80 -7.22 -20.22 13.03
N SER A 81 -7.08 -19.33 14.02
CA SER A 81 -7.57 -17.94 13.86
C SER A 81 -6.54 -16.88 13.44
N ILE A 82 -5.24 -17.19 13.39
CA ILE A 82 -4.20 -16.15 13.20
C ILE A 82 -3.92 -15.88 11.72
N HIS A 83 -4.06 -16.88 10.84
CA HIS A 83 -3.68 -16.76 9.42
C HIS A 83 -4.62 -15.93 8.54
N ALA A 84 -5.84 -15.61 8.99
CA ALA A 84 -6.82 -14.92 8.16
C ALA A 84 -6.69 -13.38 8.16
N LEU A 85 -5.94 -12.78 9.10
CA LEU A 85 -6.02 -11.34 9.34
C LEU A 85 -5.20 -10.47 8.36
N ASN A 86 -4.25 -11.04 7.62
CA ASN A 86 -3.14 -10.24 7.08
C ASN A 86 -3.16 -9.93 5.58
N ARG A 87 -4.03 -10.55 4.76
CA ARG A 87 -4.06 -10.21 3.33
C ARG A 87 -4.60 -8.82 3.04
N ASP A 88 -5.57 -8.39 3.86
CA ASP A 88 -6.24 -7.09 3.69
C ASP A 88 -5.87 -6.10 4.80
N ALA A 89 -4.92 -6.45 5.66
CA ALA A 89 -4.42 -5.54 6.70
C ALA A 89 -3.96 -4.23 6.07
N ASP A 90 -4.35 -3.13 6.70
CA ASP A 90 -4.03 -1.81 6.23
C ASP A 90 -2.57 -1.45 6.54
N VAL A 91 -1.99 -0.53 5.78
CA VAL A 91 -0.55 -0.21 5.86
C VAL A 91 -0.16 0.32 7.24
N ASP A 92 -1.04 1.08 7.88
CA ASP A 92 -0.86 1.57 9.25
C ASP A 92 -0.81 0.43 10.27
N VAL A 93 -1.63 -0.61 10.09
CA VAL A 93 -1.59 -1.81 10.94
C VAL A 93 -0.29 -2.58 10.73
N LEU A 94 0.13 -2.77 9.48
CA LEU A 94 1.40 -3.43 9.15
C LEU A 94 2.59 -2.67 9.75
N LEU A 95 2.61 -1.33 9.62
CA LEU A 95 3.68 -0.50 10.17
C LEU A 95 3.66 -0.46 11.69
N GLY A 96 2.50 -0.43 12.33
CA GLY A 96 2.38 -0.50 13.79
C GLY A 96 2.96 -1.82 14.32
N TRP A 97 2.59 -2.93 13.68
CA TRP A 97 3.13 -4.23 14.04
C TRP A 97 4.65 -4.31 13.87
N VAL A 98 5.17 -3.73 12.80
CA VAL A 98 6.62 -3.66 12.56
C VAL A 98 7.35 -2.82 13.60
N GLN A 99 6.74 -1.74 14.10
CA GLN A 99 7.30 -0.91 15.17
C GLN A 99 7.30 -1.64 16.51
N ASP A 100 6.19 -2.32 16.83
CA ASP A 100 5.96 -3.01 18.11
C ASP A 100 6.46 -4.46 18.14
N SER A 101 7.15 -4.91 17.09
CA SER A 101 7.58 -6.30 16.93
C SER A 101 8.42 -6.76 18.14
N PRO A 102 8.13 -7.94 18.72
CA PRO A 102 8.87 -8.49 19.87
C PRO A 102 10.33 -8.79 19.53
N SER A 103 10.62 -8.98 18.25
CA SER A 103 11.96 -9.22 17.72
C SER A 103 12.80 -7.95 17.57
N GLY A 104 12.25 -6.78 17.91
CA GLY A 104 12.96 -5.52 18.07
C GLY A 104 12.10 -4.31 17.74
N HIS A 105 12.29 -3.22 18.48
CA HIS A 105 11.59 -1.98 18.20
C HIS A 105 12.29 -1.20 17.09
N VAL A 106 11.56 -0.86 16.01
CA VAL A 106 12.06 0.04 14.98
C VAL A 106 11.49 1.43 15.23
N LEU A 107 12.34 2.35 15.69
CA LEU A 107 11.93 3.74 15.86
C LEU A 107 11.87 4.40 14.48
N LEU A 108 10.67 4.48 13.90
CA LEU A 108 10.43 5.30 12.73
C LEU A 108 10.24 6.75 13.20
N GLU A 109 11.17 7.61 12.83
CA GLU A 109 11.06 9.04 13.18
C GLU A 109 9.75 9.63 12.62
N ALA A 110 9.08 10.40 13.48
CA ALA A 110 7.83 11.09 13.16
C ALA A 110 8.00 12.26 12.16
N GLU A 111 9.15 12.35 11.46
CA GLU A 111 9.39 13.35 10.44
C GLU A 111 8.30 13.33 9.36
N HIS A 112 8.02 14.49 8.77
CA HIS A 112 7.11 14.57 7.63
C HIS A 112 7.87 14.23 6.34
N PRO A 113 7.32 13.38 5.46
CA PRO A 113 6.00 12.76 5.55
C PRO A 113 5.95 11.47 6.38
N ARG A 114 4.75 11.16 6.88
CA ARG A 114 4.48 9.86 7.50
C ARG A 114 4.53 8.75 6.46
N LEU A 115 5.12 7.62 6.84
CA LEU A 115 5.37 6.52 5.90
C LEU A 115 4.10 5.78 5.50
N ASP A 116 3.13 5.66 6.41
CA ASP A 116 1.80 5.09 6.15
C ASP A 116 1.07 5.85 5.05
N TYR A 117 1.16 7.18 5.06
CA TYR A 117 0.54 8.04 4.07
C TYR A 117 1.25 7.98 2.71
N PHE A 118 2.58 7.82 2.71
CA PHE A 118 3.37 7.60 1.48
C PHE A 118 3.04 6.26 0.84
N LEU A 119 2.87 5.20 1.63
CA LEU A 119 2.57 3.86 1.14
C LEU A 119 1.08 3.61 0.86
N ALA A 120 0.18 4.56 1.15
CA ALA A 120 -1.24 4.42 0.88
C ALA A 120 -1.53 4.56 -0.62
N LYS A 121 -2.40 3.69 -1.16
CA LYS A 121 -2.80 3.79 -2.58
C LYS A 121 -3.58 5.09 -2.83
N PRO A 122 -3.31 5.82 -3.93
CA PRO A 122 -4.08 7.01 -4.26
C PRO A 122 -5.55 6.66 -4.53
N TYR A 123 -6.44 7.62 -4.31
CA TYR A 123 -7.89 7.49 -4.52
C TYR A 123 -8.63 6.53 -3.58
N GLN A 124 -8.04 6.14 -2.46
CA GLN A 124 -8.79 5.49 -1.39
C GLN A 124 -9.71 6.54 -0.73
N LYS A 125 -11.03 6.30 -0.76
CA LYS A 125 -12.09 7.27 -0.38
C LYS A 125 -11.87 8.01 0.95
N ASN A 126 -11.12 7.44 1.90
CA ASN A 126 -10.97 7.96 3.26
C ASN A 126 -9.52 8.20 3.70
N LYS A 127 -8.53 7.88 2.86
CA LYS A 127 -7.13 8.13 3.13
C LYS A 127 -6.68 9.13 2.09
N GLY A 128 -6.40 10.37 2.48
CA GLY A 128 -6.09 11.47 1.57
C GLY A 128 -4.80 11.31 0.77
N SER A 129 -4.40 10.09 0.40
CA SER A 129 -3.14 9.75 -0.25
C SER A 129 -2.92 10.58 -1.50
N ARG A 130 -1.70 11.11 -1.59
CA ARG A 130 -1.27 11.95 -2.71
C ARG A 130 -0.75 11.07 -3.85
N PRO A 131 -1.13 11.32 -5.11
CA PRO A 131 -0.52 10.66 -6.26
C PRO A 131 0.98 10.98 -6.36
N GLY A 132 1.74 10.13 -7.05
CA GLY A 132 3.21 10.20 -7.12
C GLY A 132 3.80 11.54 -7.59
N ASN A 133 3.05 12.30 -8.40
CA ASN A 133 3.43 13.60 -8.93
C ASN A 133 3.24 14.77 -7.95
N GLU A 134 2.41 14.61 -6.90
CA GLU A 134 2.19 15.62 -5.85
C GLU A 134 3.23 15.57 -4.73
N TRP A 135 3.99 14.49 -4.66
CA TRP A 135 5.07 14.34 -3.69
C TRP A 135 6.28 15.19 -4.08
N SER A 136 6.74 16.03 -3.15
CA SER A 136 7.97 16.78 -3.36
C SER A 136 9.17 15.83 -3.44
N ARG A 137 10.23 16.26 -4.13
CA ARG A 137 11.46 15.47 -4.21
C ARG A 137 12.05 15.18 -2.83
N GLN A 138 11.93 16.12 -1.89
CA GLN A 138 12.44 15.95 -0.54
C GLN A 138 11.63 14.87 0.20
N ASP A 139 10.30 14.91 0.09
CA ASP A 139 9.41 13.93 0.72
C ASP A 139 9.70 12.52 0.21
N TRP A 140 9.88 12.36 -1.12
CA TRP A 140 10.33 11.12 -1.73
C TRP A 140 11.61 10.59 -1.08
N LEU A 141 12.65 11.44 -0.96
CA LEU A 141 13.93 11.04 -0.38
C LEU A 141 13.83 10.71 1.11
N VAL A 142 12.97 11.39 1.86
CA VAL A 142 12.73 11.11 3.28
C VAL A 142 12.02 9.76 3.42
N SER A 143 10.94 9.52 2.68
CA SER A 143 10.20 8.25 2.71
C SER A 143 11.08 7.05 2.33
N LEU A 144 11.89 7.17 1.28
CA LEU A 144 12.80 6.11 0.86
C LEU A 144 13.91 5.83 1.88
N ARG A 145 14.40 6.87 2.57
CA ARG A 145 15.34 6.70 3.69
C ARG A 145 14.69 5.94 4.84
N LYS A 146 13.45 6.26 5.21
CA LYS A 146 12.69 5.52 6.23
C LYS A 146 12.51 4.05 5.86
N LEU A 147 12.12 3.76 4.61
CA LEU A 147 12.01 2.39 4.11
C LEU A 147 13.34 1.64 4.18
N ARG A 148 14.45 2.29 3.82
CA ARG A 148 15.79 1.71 3.96
C ARG A 148 16.13 1.43 5.43
N THR A 149 15.87 2.36 6.34
CA THR A 149 16.10 2.16 7.78
C THR A 149 15.29 0.99 8.31
N LEU A 150 14.02 0.88 7.90
CA LEU A 150 13.17 -0.25 8.22
C LEU A 150 13.84 -1.56 7.75
N GLY A 151 14.12 -1.71 6.45
CA GLY A 151 14.75 -2.95 5.96
C GLY A 151 16.13 -3.25 6.56
N GLN A 152 16.90 -2.24 6.98
CA GLN A 152 18.16 -2.45 7.70
C GLN A 152 17.95 -2.95 9.13
N ALA A 153 16.96 -2.42 9.85
CA ALA A 153 16.62 -2.87 11.19
C ALA A 153 16.18 -4.35 11.17
N TRP A 154 15.51 -4.77 10.10
CA TRP A 154 15.09 -6.15 9.88
C TRP A 154 16.22 -7.05 9.41
N GLY A 155 17.07 -6.60 8.48
CA GLY A 155 18.22 -7.39 8.00
C GLY A 155 19.20 -7.83 9.09
N LYS A 156 19.28 -7.06 10.19
CA LYS A 156 20.09 -7.43 11.36
C LYS A 156 19.52 -8.61 12.16
N ARG A 157 18.27 -9.02 11.92
CA ARG A 157 17.59 -10.09 12.68
C ARG A 157 17.88 -11.50 12.18
N GLY A 158 18.67 -11.66 11.11
CA GLY A 158 19.17 -12.97 10.69
C GLY A 158 18.41 -13.64 9.54
N GLU A 159 17.36 -13.03 9.01
CA GLU A 159 16.71 -13.51 7.79
C GLU A 159 17.51 -13.09 6.53
N ALA A 160 18.56 -13.86 6.25
CA ALA A 160 19.46 -13.60 5.12
C ALA A 160 18.74 -13.56 3.76
N THR A 161 17.67 -14.35 3.60
CA THR A 161 16.87 -14.42 2.36
C THR A 161 16.07 -13.15 2.11
N PHE A 162 15.35 -12.65 3.12
CA PHE A 162 14.56 -11.42 2.98
C PHE A 162 15.48 -10.20 2.73
N PHE A 163 16.61 -10.15 3.42
CA PHE A 163 17.57 -9.05 3.27
C PHE A 163 18.17 -8.96 1.86
N LEU A 164 18.38 -10.10 1.19
CA LEU A 164 18.89 -10.12 -0.19
C LEU A 164 17.87 -9.55 -1.17
N VAL A 165 16.61 -10.01 -1.11
CA VAL A 165 15.54 -9.51 -1.98
C VAL A 165 15.34 -8.01 -1.74
N PHE A 166 15.24 -7.60 -0.47
CA PHE A 166 15.10 -6.20 -0.10
C PHE A 166 16.28 -5.34 -0.59
N ARG A 167 17.53 -5.79 -0.41
CA ARG A 167 18.71 -5.04 -0.91
C ARG A 167 18.69 -4.87 -2.41
N VAL A 168 18.33 -5.91 -3.16
CA VAL A 168 18.30 -5.86 -4.63
C VAL A 168 17.22 -4.89 -5.09
N VAL A 169 16.01 -5.03 -4.56
CA VAL A 169 14.88 -4.15 -4.86
C VAL A 169 15.21 -2.69 -4.53
N VAL A 170 15.70 -2.42 -3.31
CA VAL A 170 16.01 -1.05 -2.88
C VAL A 170 17.18 -0.45 -3.66
N ARG A 171 18.23 -1.23 -3.99
CA ARG A 171 19.31 -0.75 -4.86
C ARG A 171 18.79 -0.39 -6.24
N ASN A 172 17.96 -1.24 -6.84
CA ASN A 172 17.41 -1.01 -8.18
C ASN A 172 16.48 0.21 -8.19
N LEU A 173 15.63 0.37 -7.16
CA LEU A 173 14.77 1.54 -7.02
C LEU A 173 15.57 2.83 -6.81
N LEU A 174 16.57 2.83 -5.94
CA LEU A 174 17.43 3.99 -5.72
C LEU A 174 18.23 4.35 -6.98
N ALA A 175 18.72 3.36 -7.73
CA ALA A 175 19.40 3.58 -9.00
C ALA A 175 18.44 4.18 -10.05
N ALA A 176 17.22 3.65 -10.17
CA ALA A 176 16.20 4.18 -11.07
C ALA A 176 15.82 5.62 -10.71
N LEU A 177 15.60 5.91 -9.42
CA LEU A 177 15.35 7.26 -8.92
C LEU A 177 16.52 8.20 -9.19
N TYR A 178 17.76 7.74 -9.00
CA TYR A 178 18.94 8.53 -9.33
C TYR A 178 18.96 8.90 -10.81
N ILE A 179 18.76 7.93 -11.71
CA ILE A 179 18.71 8.16 -13.16
C ILE A 179 17.58 9.14 -13.50
N LEU A 180 16.37 8.93 -12.98
CA LEU A 180 15.23 9.82 -13.19
C LEU A 180 15.53 11.25 -12.72
N THR A 181 16.16 11.42 -11.55
CA THR A 181 16.53 12.75 -11.04
C THR A 181 17.61 13.43 -11.89
N THR A 182 18.51 12.65 -12.49
CA THR A 182 19.57 13.16 -13.36
C THR A 182 18.98 13.60 -14.70
N CYS A 183 18.08 12.79 -15.27
CA CYS A 183 17.32 13.14 -16.46
C CYS A 183 16.46 14.40 -16.25
N PHE A 184 15.81 14.53 -15.09
CA PHE A 184 15.00 15.72 -14.78
C PHE A 184 15.81 17.01 -14.64
N LYS A 185 17.02 16.94 -14.06
CA LYS A 185 17.93 18.09 -14.01
C LYS A 185 18.33 18.55 -15.40
N ASN A 186 18.58 17.62 -16.32
CA ASN A 186 19.00 17.94 -17.69
C ASN A 186 17.86 18.45 -18.58
N MET A 187 16.60 18.07 -18.34
CA MET A 187 15.47 18.61 -19.11
C MET A 187 15.19 20.09 -18.82
N LYS A 188 15.41 20.56 -17.58
CA LYS A 188 15.20 21.97 -17.23
C LYS A 188 16.19 22.93 -17.88
N THR A 189 17.33 22.45 -18.37
CA THR A 189 18.37 23.27 -18.99
C THR A 189 18.27 23.35 -20.52
N SER A 190 17.33 22.64 -21.15
CA SER A 190 17.20 22.57 -22.62
C SER A 190 16.05 23.42 -23.19
N SER A 191 15.49 24.34 -22.41
CA SER A 191 14.45 25.30 -22.85
C SER A 191 14.87 26.76 -22.65
N CYS A 192 16.11 27.08 -22.99
CA CYS A 192 16.58 28.46 -23.18
C CYS A 192 17.16 28.60 -24.58
#